data_AF-A0A2N6U5C0-F1
#
_entry.id   AF-A0A2N6U5C0-F1
#
_cell.length_a   1.000
_cell.length_b   1.000
_cell.length_c   1.000
_cell.angle_alpha   90.00
_cell.angle_beta   90.00
_cell.angle_gamma   90.00
#
_symmetry.space_group_name_H-M   'P 1'
#
loop_
_entity.id
_entity.type
_entity.pdbx_description
1 polymer ?
#
loop_
_entity_poly.entity_id
_entity_poly.type
_entity_poly.pdbx_seq_one_letter_code
_entity_poly.pdbx_strand_id
1 'polypeptide(L)'
;MTNTHVKTRNPEPLVTTAGVVAAAAAVIALLVAFGVELTDAQTEAILGVVAVVAPLVVIVARRWTTPRSRVVEQRDGHEVIAGDGHDSIPPGEKIREIND
;
A
#
# COMPACT_ATOMS: atom_id res chain seq x y z
N MET A 1 -5.39 -1.42 34.11
CA MET A 1 -5.83 -1.27 32.71
C MET A 1 -4.93 -2.13 31.86
N THR A 2 -5.47 -3.19 31.26
CA THR A 2 -4.71 -4.19 30.52
C THR A 2 -4.45 -3.65 29.11
N ASN A 3 -3.24 -3.18 28.83
CA ASN A 3 -2.82 -2.81 27.48
C ASN A 3 -2.68 -4.09 26.64
N THR A 4 -3.80 -4.58 26.12
CA THR A 4 -3.80 -5.69 25.18
C THR A 4 -3.30 -5.15 23.84
N HIS A 5 -2.04 -5.45 23.51
CA HIS A 5 -1.48 -5.24 22.17
C HIS A 5 -2.21 -6.14 21.17
N VAL A 6 -3.37 -5.69 20.70
CA VAL A 6 -4.09 -6.35 19.61
C VAL A 6 -3.31 -6.09 18.34
N LYS A 7 -2.73 -7.13 17.74
CA LYS A 7 -2.08 -7.07 16.42
C LYS A 7 -3.17 -6.78 15.37
N THR A 8 -3.46 -5.52 15.15
CA THR A 8 -4.51 -5.13 14.21
C THR A 8 -4.01 -5.26 12.76
N ARG A 9 -4.88 -5.75 11.89
CA ARG A 9 -4.60 -5.93 10.46
C ARG A 9 -4.25 -4.57 9.84
N ASN A 10 -3.08 -4.49 9.23
CA ASN A 10 -2.58 -3.29 8.55
C ASN A 10 -3.57 -2.94 7.41
N PRO A 11 -4.03 -1.69 7.24
CA PRO A 11 -4.78 -1.31 6.06
C PRO A 11 -3.88 -1.53 4.84
N GLU A 12 -4.20 -2.56 4.06
CA GLU A 12 -3.50 -2.86 2.81
C GLU A 12 -3.95 -1.83 1.75
N PRO A 13 -3.04 -1.39 0.86
CA PRO A 13 -3.42 -0.54 -0.24
C PRO A 13 -4.50 -1.22 -1.09
N LEU A 14 -5.56 -0.47 -1.43
CA LEU A 14 -6.59 -0.94 -2.36
C LEU A 14 -5.98 -1.30 -3.73
N VAL A 15 -4.97 -0.53 -4.13
CA VAL A 15 -4.16 -0.82 -5.32
C VAL A 15 -3.15 -1.92 -4.97
N THR A 16 -3.33 -3.09 -5.58
CA THR A 16 -2.44 -4.23 -5.46
C THR A 16 -1.73 -4.49 -6.78
N THR A 17 -0.61 -5.20 -6.74
CA THR A 17 0.13 -5.59 -7.96
C THR A 17 -0.79 -6.37 -8.91
N ALA A 18 -1.58 -7.29 -8.37
CA ALA A 18 -2.58 -8.04 -9.13
C ALA A 18 -3.63 -7.14 -9.78
N GLY A 19 -4.07 -6.09 -9.07
CA GLY A 19 -4.99 -5.09 -9.62
C GLY A 19 -4.40 -4.32 -10.81
N VAL A 20 -3.14 -3.91 -10.73
CA VAL A 20 -2.46 -3.22 -11.85
C VAL A 20 -2.30 -4.14 -13.05
N VAL A 21 -1.92 -5.41 -12.83
CA VAL A 21 -1.81 -6.42 -13.89
C VAL A 21 -3.18 -6.68 -14.55
N ALA A 22 -4.24 -6.81 -13.75
CA ALA A 22 -5.59 -7.00 -14.24
C ALA A 22 -6.07 -5.79 -15.07
N ALA A 23 -5.75 -4.57 -14.65
CA ALA A 23 -6.07 -3.36 -15.40
C ALA A 23 -5.33 -3.31 -16.75
N ALA A 24 -4.04 -3.67 -16.79
CA ALA A 24 -3.29 -3.75 -18.05
C ALA A 24 -3.87 -4.80 -19.00
N ALA A 25 -4.21 -6.00 -18.49
CA ALA A 25 -4.85 -7.04 -19.28
C ALA A 25 -6.22 -6.60 -19.82
N ALA A 26 -7.01 -5.88 -19.00
CA ALA A 26 -8.28 -5.31 -19.43
C ALA A 26 -8.12 -4.28 -20.55
N VAL A 27 -7.10 -3.41 -20.49
CA VAL A 27 -6.80 -2.45 -21.55
C VAL A 27 -6.40 -3.15 -22.84
N ILE A 28 -5.54 -4.17 -22.77
CA ILE A 28 -5.16 -4.97 -23.95
C ILE A 28 -6.40 -5.62 -24.58
N ALA A 29 -7.26 -6.25 -23.76
CA ALA A 29 -8.50 -6.86 -24.24
C ALA A 29 -9.43 -5.84 -24.92
N LEU A 30 -9.53 -4.62 -24.37
CA LEU A 30 -10.32 -3.54 -24.94
C LEU A 30 -9.77 -3.07 -26.30
N LEU A 31 -8.45 -2.91 -26.41
CA LEU A 31 -7.78 -2.50 -27.65
C LEU A 31 -8.03 -3.53 -28.77
N VAL A 32 -7.85 -4.80 -28.45
CA VAL A 32 -8.13 -5.91 -29.40
C VAL A 32 -9.61 -5.91 -29.79
N ALA A 33 -10.52 -5.69 -28.85
CA ALA A 33 -11.96 -5.62 -29.13
C ALA A 33 -12.33 -4.44 -30.06
N PHE A 34 -11.56 -3.35 -30.05
CA PHE A 34 -11.72 -2.21 -30.97
C PHE A 34 -10.96 -2.38 -32.29
N GLY A 35 -10.39 -3.56 -32.56
CA GLY A 35 -9.71 -3.87 -33.82
C GLY A 35 -8.27 -3.38 -33.89
N VAL A 36 -7.65 -3.04 -32.76
CA VAL A 36 -6.20 -2.80 -32.70
C VAL A 36 -5.49 -4.14 -32.69
N GLU A 37 -4.80 -4.46 -33.77
CA GLU A 37 -3.95 -5.65 -33.85
C GLU A 37 -2.70 -5.45 -33.01
N LEU A 38 -2.55 -6.26 -31.96
CA LEU A 38 -1.35 -6.34 -31.14
C LEU A 38 -0.66 -7.66 -31.45
N THR A 39 0.62 -7.61 -31.78
CA THR A 39 1.42 -8.83 -31.95
C THR A 39 1.70 -9.48 -30.59
N ASP A 40 2.02 -10.78 -30.61
CA ASP A 40 2.39 -11.51 -29.39
C ASP A 40 3.58 -10.84 -28.67
N ALA A 41 4.58 -10.39 -29.44
CA ALA A 41 5.74 -9.67 -28.91
C ALA A 41 5.37 -8.33 -28.26
N GLN A 42 4.39 -7.60 -28.80
CA GLN A 42 3.90 -6.36 -28.19
C GLN A 42 3.17 -6.64 -26.87
N THR A 43 2.32 -7.66 -26.85
CA THR A 43 1.60 -8.08 -25.65
C THR A 43 2.56 -8.52 -24.55
N GLU A 44 3.57 -9.33 -24.91
CA GLU A 44 4.62 -9.79 -23.99
C GLU A 44 5.44 -8.61 -23.46
N ALA A 45 5.85 -7.67 -24.32
CA ALA A 45 6.58 -6.48 -23.91
C ALA A 45 5.77 -5.61 -22.92
N ILE A 46 4.48 -5.39 -23.19
CA ILE A 46 3.59 -4.63 -22.29
C ILE A 46 3.50 -5.33 -20.93
N LEU A 47 3.22 -6.64 -20.91
CA LEU A 47 3.11 -7.39 -19.66
C LEU A 47 4.44 -7.45 -18.90
N GLY A 48 5.57 -7.55 -19.61
CA GLY A 48 6.91 -7.50 -19.02
C GLY A 48 7.20 -6.16 -18.33
N VAL A 49 6.83 -5.04 -18.95
CA VAL A 49 6.94 -3.72 -18.33
C VAL A 49 6.01 -3.62 -17.12
N VAL A 50 4.76 -4.07 -17.24
CA VAL A 50 3.77 -4.02 -16.14
C VAL A 50 4.24 -4.86 -14.95
N ALA A 51 4.89 -6.01 -15.17
CA ALA A 51 5.41 -6.85 -14.09
C ALA A 51 6.43 -6.11 -13.20
N VAL A 52 7.21 -5.19 -13.78
CA VAL A 52 8.19 -4.37 -13.03
C VAL A 52 7.56 -3.09 -12.49
N VAL A 53 6.70 -2.42 -13.27
CA VAL A 53 6.10 -1.14 -12.87
C VAL A 53 5.03 -1.32 -11.80
N ALA A 54 4.23 -2.39 -11.85
CA ALA A 54 3.15 -2.65 -10.89
C ALA A 54 3.62 -2.64 -9.42
N PRO A 55 4.67 -3.38 -9.00
CA PRO A 55 5.14 -3.31 -7.62
C PRO A 55 5.65 -1.93 -7.23
N LEU A 56 6.29 -1.17 -8.14
CA LEU A 56 6.73 0.20 -7.88
C LEU A 56 5.55 1.13 -7.62
N VAL A 57 4.49 1.02 -8.42
CA VAL A 57 3.25 1.79 -8.22
C VAL A 57 2.64 1.47 -6.85
N VAL A 58 2.61 0.20 -6.45
CA VAL A 58 2.07 -0.20 -5.14
C VAL A 58 2.91 0.37 -3.98
N ILE A 59 4.24 0.37 -4.10
CA ILE A 59 5.13 0.96 -3.09
C ILE A 59 4.84 2.45 -2.90
N VAL A 60 4.66 3.19 -3.99
CA VAL A 60 4.32 4.62 -3.94
C VAL A 60 2.91 4.82 -3.38
N ALA A 61 1.94 4.01 -3.83
CA ALA A 61 0.55 4.12 -3.39
C ALA A 61 0.36 3.89 -1.88
N ARG A 62 1.21 3.09 -1.23
CA ARG A 62 1.22 2.92 0.23
C ARG A 62 1.46 4.22 1.00
N ARG A 63 2.08 5.23 0.40
CA ARG A 63 2.25 6.54 1.04
C ARG A 63 0.94 7.33 1.17
N TRP A 64 -0.07 6.96 0.38
CA TRP A 64 -1.37 7.62 0.36
C TRP A 64 -2.46 6.81 1.06
N THR A 65 -2.12 5.67 1.67
CA THR A 65 -3.06 4.92 2.50
C THR A 65 -3.08 5.51 3.90
N THR A 66 -4.26 5.85 4.40
CA THR A 66 -4.43 6.36 5.77
C THR A 66 -3.90 5.34 6.78
N PRO A 67 -2.98 5.73 7.67
CA PRO A 67 -2.64 4.94 8.85
C PRO A 67 -3.91 4.64 9.65
N ARG A 68 -3.95 3.49 10.32
CA ARG A 68 -5.16 3.07 11.02
C ARG A 68 -5.43 4.02 12.20
N SER A 69 -6.58 4.69 12.20
CA SER A 69 -7.05 5.59 13.27
C SER A 69 -7.27 4.93 14.65
N ARG A 70 -6.95 3.64 14.79
CA ARG A 70 -6.98 2.87 16.04
C ARG A 70 -5.59 2.54 16.58
N VAL A 71 -4.54 3.01 15.92
CA VAL A 71 -3.17 2.85 16.41
C VAL A 71 -3.01 3.87 17.53
N VAL A 72 -2.84 3.36 18.74
CA VAL A 72 -2.61 4.18 19.94
C VAL A 72 -1.12 4.56 20.03
N GLU A 73 -0.22 3.62 19.73
CA GLU A 73 1.23 3.79 19.75
C GLU A 73 1.83 3.33 18.42
N GLN A 74 2.69 4.16 17.83
CA GLN A 74 3.46 3.84 16.63
C GLN A 74 4.96 3.96 16.93
N ARG A 75 5.77 3.01 16.46
CA ARG A 75 7.23 3.13 16.53
C ARG A 75 7.74 3.96 15.36
N ASP A 76 8.53 4.98 15.67
CA ASP A 76 9.30 5.76 14.70
C ASP A 76 10.77 5.75 15.12
N GLY A 77 11.58 4.93 14.45
CA GLY A 77 12.98 4.70 14.84
C GLY A 77 13.13 4.13 16.27
N HIS A 78 13.82 4.87 17.14
CA HIS A 78 14.04 4.53 18.56
C HIS A 78 12.99 5.15 19.48
N GLU A 79 11.91 5.71 18.93
CA GLU A 79 10.87 6.37 19.71
C GLU A 79 9.52 5.71 19.46
N VAL A 80 8.66 5.78 20.48
CA VAL A 80 7.24 5.50 20.35
C VAL A 80 6.52 6.84 20.34
N ILE A 81 5.82 7.10 19.25
CA ILE A 81 4.96 8.26 19.06
C ILE A 81 3.49 7.87 19.21
N ALA A 82 2.64 8.82 19.57
CA ALA A 82 1.21 8.65 19.62
C ALA A 82 0.64 8.49 18.22
N GLY A 83 -0.14 7.44 18.01
CA GLY A 83 -0.92 7.28 16.78
C GLY A 83 -2.27 8.00 16.86
N ASP A 84 -2.96 8.06 15.72
CA ASP A 84 -4.26 8.72 15.56
C ASP A 84 -5.37 8.24 16.52
N GLY A 85 -5.19 7.07 17.15
CA GLY A 85 -6.13 6.49 18.12
C GLY A 85 -5.81 6.80 19.58
N HIS A 86 -4.83 7.67 19.88
CA HIS A 86 -4.47 8.00 21.26
C HIS A 86 -5.40 9.08 21.83
N ASP A 87 -6.18 8.72 22.86
CA ASP A 87 -7.27 9.57 23.37
C ASP A 87 -6.79 10.85 24.09
N SER A 88 -5.55 10.86 24.58
CA SER A 88 -5.01 11.93 25.43
C SER A 88 -3.77 12.65 24.88
N ILE A 89 -3.18 12.17 23.80
CA ILE A 89 -1.92 12.70 23.25
C ILE A 89 -2.12 12.92 21.75
N PRO A 90 -1.90 14.14 21.23
CA PRO A 90 -1.95 14.43 19.81
C PRO A 90 -1.11 13.46 18.95
N PRO A 91 -1.59 13.08 17.75
CA PRO A 91 -0.85 12.20 16.86
C PRO A 91 0.51 12.79 16.49
N GLY A 92 1.55 11.96 16.53
CA GLY A 92 2.94 12.35 16.24
C GLY A 92 3.74 12.83 17.44
N GLU A 93 3.15 12.95 18.63
CA GLU A 93 3.88 13.35 19.84
C GLU A 93 4.60 12.16 20.50
N LYS A 94 5.80 12.38 21.03
CA LYS A 94 6.63 11.35 21.66
C LYS A 94 6.00 10.87 22.97
N ILE A 95 5.72 9.57 23.07
CA ILE A 95 5.23 8.92 24.29
C ILE A 95 6.39 8.43 25.14
N ARG A 96 7.33 7.71 24.51
CA ARG A 96 8.48 7.11 25.21
C ARG A 96 9.62 6.79 24.25
N GLU A 97 10.82 6.69 24.81
CA GLU A 97 12.01 6.24 24.10
C GLU A 97 12.19 4.73 24.26
N ILE A 98 12.56 4.05 23.19
CA ILE A 98 12.93 2.64 23.18
C ILE A 98 14.45 2.59 23.20
N ASN A 99 15.00 2.25 24.37
CA ASN A 99 16.36 1.76 24.46
C ASN A 99 16.31 0.28 24.07
N ASP A 100 16.76 -0.03 22.85
CA ASP A 100 16.99 -1.42 22.40
C ASP A 100 18.14 -2.07 23.19
#